data_AF-A0A9D5QA24-F1
#
_entry.id   AF-A0A9D5QA24-F1
#
_cell.length_a   1.000
_cell.length_b   1.000
_cell.length_c   1.000
_cell.angle_alpha   90.00
_cell.angle_beta   90.00
_cell.angle_gamma   90.00
#
_symmetry.space_group_name_H-M   'P 1'
#
loop_
_entity.id
_entity.type
_entity.pdbx_description
1 polymer ?
#
loop_
_entity_poly.entity_id
_entity_poly.type
_entity_poly.pdbx_seq_one_letter_code
_entity_poly.pdbx_strand_id
1 'polypeptide(L)'
;MAIVLKSFIRVGRVGAAIVLSASAFLHAATHADYLIVENPAALSVLDAYEQTLDATARKRLLPFSPLRIVKRRAVLGDRITEAMICEYRGDTYYLLRDEAGKLIGLEQGGYHKEFKGARVLGDTVRIEREKTVLLSRRYPQSGDREYVPAGTIAIKIFAYGTSYYIRLLGRESRYGWCSKASSHGWKRLENNREEHSIALSAELADRIVGRVRAANESYAAFFAHFNEVTGANREPPRWKHERKESELRFDIIGGIESGRRLEHSTNVLIGDIRNLLLGKSFTIERRETTLIIKPGNQ
;
A
#
# COMPACT_ATOMS: atom_id res chain seq x y z
N MET A 1 18.58 -59.42 51.56
CA MET A 1 18.43 -59.74 50.13
C MET A 1 18.43 -58.41 49.35
N ALA A 2 19.36 -58.24 48.40
CA ALA A 2 19.45 -57.26 47.28
C ALA A 2 18.97 -55.79 47.51
N ILE A 3 19.82 -54.75 47.60
CA ILE A 3 20.62 -54.01 46.58
C ILE A 3 19.80 -53.38 45.40
N VAL A 4 20.08 -52.08 45.17
CA VAL A 4 20.11 -51.28 43.90
C VAL A 4 18.97 -50.25 43.74
N LEU A 5 19.18 -48.93 43.98
CA LEU A 5 19.76 -47.87 43.10
C LEU A 5 18.93 -47.50 41.86
N LYS A 6 18.38 -46.27 41.78
CA LYS A 6 18.83 -45.20 40.85
C LYS A 6 17.85 -44.01 40.76
N SER A 7 18.45 -42.84 40.86
CA SER A 7 18.02 -41.50 40.45
C SER A 7 17.46 -41.43 39.02
N PHE A 8 16.62 -40.43 38.70
CA PHE A 8 16.97 -39.25 37.87
C PHE A 8 15.75 -38.41 37.38
N ILE A 9 15.99 -37.09 37.29
CA ILE A 9 15.46 -36.06 36.35
C ILE A 9 14.13 -35.32 36.67
N ARG A 10 14.33 -34.06 37.09
CA ARG A 10 13.52 -32.84 36.86
C ARG A 10 13.26 -32.58 35.37
N VAL A 11 12.04 -32.12 35.02
CA VAL A 11 11.76 -30.95 34.13
C VAL A 11 10.32 -30.53 34.51
N GLY A 12 9.98 -29.32 34.98
CA GLY A 12 10.29 -28.00 34.45
C GLY A 12 8.99 -27.41 33.89
N ARG A 13 8.30 -26.58 34.68
CA ARG A 13 7.09 -25.83 34.29
C ARG A 13 7.35 -25.02 33.02
N VAL A 14 6.58 -25.27 31.96
CA VAL A 14 6.47 -24.35 30.81
C VAL A 14 5.14 -23.62 30.96
N GLY A 15 5.22 -22.32 31.19
CA GLY A 15 4.08 -21.41 31.13
C GLY A 15 3.52 -21.38 29.72
N ALA A 16 2.22 -21.53 29.60
CA ALA A 16 1.50 -21.39 28.35
C ALA A 16 1.54 -19.92 27.91
N ALA A 17 2.48 -19.58 27.03
CA ALA A 17 2.38 -18.37 26.23
C ALA A 17 1.34 -18.65 25.14
N ILE A 18 0.15 -18.07 25.30
CA ILE A 18 -0.88 -18.03 24.26
C ILE A 18 -0.32 -17.16 23.13
N VAL A 19 0.28 -17.81 22.13
CA VAL A 19 0.59 -17.19 20.85
C VAL A 19 -0.73 -17.02 20.12
N LEU A 20 -1.30 -15.82 20.19
CA LEU A 20 -2.33 -15.38 19.25
C LEU A 20 -1.69 -15.27 17.87
N SER A 21 -1.66 -16.39 17.14
CA SER A 21 -1.39 -16.41 15.72
C SER A 21 -2.52 -15.69 15.00
N ALA A 22 -2.33 -14.39 14.73
CA ALA A 22 -3.15 -13.66 13.79
C ALA A 22 -2.74 -14.06 12.36
N SER A 23 -3.17 -15.24 11.93
CA SER A 23 -3.22 -15.60 10.51
C SER A 23 -4.28 -14.73 9.83
N ALA A 24 -3.90 -13.50 9.45
CA ALA A 24 -4.76 -12.64 8.65
C ALA A 24 -4.72 -13.12 7.20
N PHE A 25 -5.70 -13.96 6.83
CA PHE A 25 -6.10 -14.11 5.44
C PHE A 25 -6.34 -12.71 4.85
N LEU A 26 -5.56 -12.34 3.84
CA LEU A 26 -5.77 -11.16 2.99
C LEU A 26 -7.04 -11.36 2.15
N HIS A 27 -8.21 -11.30 2.79
CA HIS A 27 -9.41 -10.91 2.08
C HIS A 27 -9.23 -9.43 1.73
N ALA A 28 -9.11 -9.12 0.43
CA ALA A 28 -9.27 -7.76 -0.03
C ALA A 28 -10.62 -7.26 0.49
N ALA A 29 -10.60 -6.31 1.44
CA ALA A 29 -11.81 -5.85 2.09
C ALA A 29 -12.80 -5.38 1.02
N THR A 30 -13.99 -5.97 0.99
CA THR A 30 -15.03 -5.60 0.00
C THR A 30 -15.56 -4.19 0.25
N HIS A 31 -15.42 -3.70 1.48
CA HIS A 31 -15.80 -2.37 1.92
C HIS A 31 -14.70 -1.74 2.78
N ALA A 32 -14.57 -0.42 2.72
CA ALA A 32 -13.62 0.34 3.53
C ALA A 32 -14.13 1.76 3.79
N ASP A 33 -13.57 2.39 4.83
CA ASP A 33 -13.81 3.79 5.13
C ASP A 33 -12.73 4.65 4.45
N TYR A 34 -13.11 5.82 3.94
CA TYR A 34 -12.18 6.76 3.30
C TYR A 34 -12.36 8.17 3.83
N LEU A 35 -11.25 8.89 3.97
CA LEU A 35 -11.21 10.34 4.13
C LEU A 35 -10.71 10.95 2.81
N ILE A 36 -11.44 11.92 2.29
CA ILE A 36 -11.00 12.75 1.16
C ILE A 36 -10.87 14.18 1.67
N VAL A 37 -9.71 14.79 1.40
CA VAL A 37 -9.41 16.20 1.71
C VAL A 37 -8.88 16.86 0.44
N GLU A 38 -9.37 18.06 0.14
CA GLU A 38 -9.00 18.85 -1.04
C GLU A 38 -7.49 19.13 -1.05
N ASN A 39 -6.96 19.64 0.05
CA ASN A 39 -5.53 19.83 0.27
C ASN A 39 -5.03 18.98 1.46
N PRO A 40 -4.66 17.70 1.24
CA PRO A 40 -4.16 16.84 2.32
C PRO A 40 -2.80 17.33 2.86
N ALA A 41 -2.08 18.17 2.12
CA ALA A 41 -0.85 18.81 2.57
C ALA A 41 -1.10 19.94 3.59
N ALA A 42 -2.35 20.28 3.94
CA ALA A 42 -2.63 21.14 5.09
C ALA A 42 -2.69 20.37 6.42
N LEU A 43 -2.85 19.05 6.36
CA LEU A 43 -2.97 18.20 7.53
C LEU A 43 -1.62 18.06 8.26
N SER A 44 -1.70 17.87 9.58
CA SER A 44 -0.55 17.40 10.36
C SER A 44 -0.46 15.88 10.20
N VAL A 45 0.50 15.43 9.40
CA VAL A 45 0.65 14.04 8.98
C VAL A 45 2.05 13.55 9.31
N LEU A 46 2.11 12.36 9.91
CA LEU A 46 3.33 11.60 10.10
C LEU A 46 3.37 10.39 9.17
N ASP A 47 4.57 9.94 8.83
CA ASP A 47 4.79 8.68 8.13
C ASP A 47 4.65 7.47 9.05
N ALA A 48 4.88 6.27 8.51
CA ALA A 48 4.79 5.01 9.24
C ALA A 48 5.74 4.89 10.45
N TYR A 49 6.76 5.76 10.52
CA TYR A 49 7.75 5.82 11.60
C TYR A 49 7.45 6.94 12.60
N GLU A 50 6.25 7.54 12.53
CA GLU A 50 5.84 8.67 13.37
C GLU A 50 6.73 9.91 13.16
N GLN A 51 7.31 10.07 11.97
CA GLN A 51 8.11 11.24 11.61
C GLN A 51 7.31 12.21 10.74
N THR A 52 7.60 13.51 10.87
CA THR A 52 6.94 14.54 10.06
C THR A 52 7.31 14.35 8.59
N LEU A 53 6.31 14.42 7.71
CA LEU A 53 6.57 14.34 6.26
C LEU A 53 7.41 15.51 5.77
N ASP A 54 8.52 15.20 5.10
CA ASP A 54 9.29 16.18 4.35
C ASP A 54 8.50 16.74 3.14
N ALA A 55 9.05 17.77 2.49
CA ALA A 55 8.39 18.43 1.36
C ALA A 55 8.14 17.48 0.17
N THR A 56 8.98 16.47 -0.02
CA THR A 56 8.87 15.51 -1.13
C THR A 56 7.78 14.48 -0.85
N ALA A 57 7.74 13.92 0.36
CA ALA A 57 6.72 13.00 0.82
C ALA A 57 5.35 13.69 0.87
N ARG A 58 5.29 14.94 1.33
CA ARG A 58 4.05 15.73 1.34
C ARG A 58 3.48 15.94 -0.06
N LYS A 59 4.32 16.15 -1.08
CA LYS A 59 3.89 16.22 -2.49
C LYS A 59 3.32 14.92 -3.05
N ARG A 60 3.59 13.76 -2.44
CA ARG A 60 2.99 12.48 -2.86
C ARG A 60 1.51 12.39 -2.50
N LEU A 61 1.07 13.13 -1.48
CA LEU A 61 -0.34 13.30 -1.12
C LEU A 61 -1.00 14.30 -2.07
N LEU A 62 -1.40 13.81 -3.24
CA LEU A 62 -2.07 14.63 -4.25
C LEU A 62 -3.40 15.20 -3.70
N PRO A 63 -3.85 16.36 -4.20
CA PRO A 63 -5.17 16.89 -3.91
C PRO A 63 -6.27 15.84 -4.10
N PHE A 64 -7.19 15.78 -3.14
CA PHE A 64 -8.29 14.80 -3.11
C PHE A 64 -7.83 13.33 -3.08
N SER A 65 -6.64 13.02 -2.59
CA SER A 65 -6.21 11.63 -2.40
C SER A 65 -7.16 10.89 -1.45
N PRO A 66 -7.64 9.68 -1.79
CA PRO A 66 -8.48 8.89 -0.90
C PRO A 66 -7.64 8.18 0.14
N LEU A 67 -7.60 8.74 1.35
CA LEU A 67 -6.93 8.13 2.49
C LEU A 67 -7.85 7.04 3.06
N ARG A 68 -7.46 5.77 2.93
CA ARG A 68 -8.22 4.65 3.47
C ARG A 68 -8.08 4.65 4.99
N ILE A 69 -9.16 4.81 5.74
CA ILE A 69 -9.12 4.85 7.20
C ILE A 69 -8.96 3.41 7.70
N VAL A 70 -7.83 3.12 8.34
CA VAL A 70 -7.56 1.82 8.97
C VAL A 70 -8.02 1.83 10.43
N LYS A 71 -7.71 2.92 11.16
CA LYS A 71 -8.08 3.07 12.56
C LYS A 71 -8.45 4.52 12.85
N ARG A 72 -9.65 4.74 13.41
CA ARG A 72 -10.20 6.08 13.64
C ARG A 72 -9.53 6.82 14.80
N ARG A 73 -9.22 6.08 15.86
CA ARG A 73 -8.55 6.58 17.06
C ARG A 73 -7.42 5.63 17.41
N ALA A 74 -6.22 6.16 17.43
CA ALA A 74 -5.01 5.50 17.88
C ALA A 74 -4.26 6.47 18.79
N VAL A 75 -3.42 5.91 19.65
CA VAL A 75 -2.45 6.68 20.43
C VAL A 75 -1.07 6.23 19.91
N LEU A 76 -0.19 7.19 19.66
CA LEU A 76 1.15 6.95 19.13
C LEU A 76 2.08 6.32 20.18
N GLY A 77 3.34 6.07 19.81
CA GLY A 77 4.34 5.44 20.68
C GLY A 77 4.58 6.17 22.00
N ASP A 78 4.35 7.48 22.04
CA ASP A 78 4.46 8.32 23.24
C ASP A 78 3.32 8.13 24.26
N ARG A 79 2.28 7.36 23.91
CA ARG A 79 1.08 7.09 24.71
C ARG A 79 0.24 8.32 25.06
N ILE A 80 0.46 9.44 24.39
CA ILE A 80 -0.25 10.70 24.65
C ILE A 80 -0.85 11.23 23.35
N THR A 81 -0.09 11.23 22.26
CA THR A 81 -0.53 11.83 21.00
C THR A 81 -1.60 10.97 20.33
N GLU A 82 -2.78 11.54 20.14
CA GLU A 82 -3.87 10.89 19.42
C GLU A 82 -3.73 11.08 17.90
N ALA A 83 -4.07 10.02 17.15
CA ALA A 83 -4.05 10.04 15.69
C ALA A 83 -5.16 9.20 15.06
N MET A 84 -5.43 9.47 13.78
CA MET A 84 -6.12 8.57 12.87
C MET A 84 -5.08 7.85 11.99
N ILE A 85 -5.17 6.53 11.89
CA ILE A 85 -4.30 5.74 11.01
C ILE A 85 -5.00 5.57 9.67
N CYS A 86 -4.33 6.03 8.62
CA CYS A 86 -4.79 5.90 7.24
C CYS A 86 -3.74 5.19 6.39
N GLU A 87 -4.20 4.62 5.28
CA GLU A 87 -3.35 4.09 4.22
C GLU A 87 -3.60 4.82 2.91
N TYR A 88 -2.52 5.04 2.16
CA TYR A 88 -2.61 5.55 0.80
C TYR A 88 -1.45 5.03 -0.03
N ARG A 89 -1.78 4.42 -1.18
CA ARG A 89 -0.82 3.79 -2.13
C ARG A 89 0.12 2.75 -1.50
N GLY A 90 -0.30 2.12 -0.40
CA GLY A 90 0.47 1.11 0.31
C GLY A 90 1.29 1.67 1.48
N ASP A 91 1.35 2.99 1.63
CA ASP A 91 2.00 3.65 2.75
C ASP A 91 1.00 3.92 3.87
N THR A 92 1.46 3.78 5.12
CA THR A 92 0.70 4.13 6.32
C THR A 92 1.02 5.56 6.74
N TYR A 93 -0.02 6.31 7.09
CA TYR A 93 0.07 7.68 7.57
C TYR A 93 -0.70 7.84 8.88
N TYR A 94 -0.15 8.65 9.79
CA TYR A 94 -0.84 9.05 11.02
C TYR A 94 -1.27 10.51 10.90
N LEU A 95 -2.57 10.76 10.95
CA LEU A 95 -3.11 12.12 10.95
C LEU A 95 -3.37 12.53 12.40
N LEU A 96 -2.66 13.56 12.86
CA LEU A 96 -2.71 13.96 14.27
C LEU A 96 -4.05 14.58 14.64
N ARG A 97 -4.46 14.36 15.89
CA ARG A 97 -5.64 14.99 16.49
C ARG A 97 -5.25 16.05 17.52
N ASP A 98 -6.08 17.07 17.64
CA ASP A 98 -6.02 18.04 18.73
C ASP A 98 -6.68 17.49 20.01
N GLU A 99 -6.65 18.27 21.08
CA GLU A 99 -7.25 17.92 22.38
C GLU A 99 -8.78 17.74 22.31
N ALA A 100 -9.44 18.36 21.33
CA ALA A 100 -10.86 18.18 21.06
C ALA A 100 -11.14 16.92 20.21
N GLY A 101 -10.10 16.16 19.87
CA GLY A 101 -10.16 14.97 19.05
C GLY A 101 -10.43 15.25 17.57
N LYS A 102 -10.23 16.46 17.07
CA LYS A 102 -10.35 16.81 15.64
C LYS A 102 -9.02 16.66 14.92
N LEU A 103 -9.04 16.36 13.63
CA LEU A 103 -7.81 16.28 12.85
C LEU A 103 -7.17 17.66 12.68
N ILE A 104 -5.89 17.79 13.03
CA ILE A 104 -5.15 19.04 12.93
C ILE A 104 -4.94 19.39 11.45
N GLY A 105 -5.29 20.61 11.06
CA GLY A 105 -5.15 21.10 9.69
C GLY A 105 -6.33 20.77 8.76
N LEU A 106 -7.38 20.10 9.25
CA LEU A 106 -8.49 19.62 8.41
C LEU A 106 -9.30 20.76 7.78
N GLU A 107 -9.59 21.81 8.54
CA GLU A 107 -10.32 22.98 8.07
C GLU A 107 -9.51 23.79 7.06
N GLN A 108 -8.19 23.89 7.26
CA GLN A 108 -7.25 24.52 6.32
C GLN A 108 -7.09 23.70 5.03
N GLY A 109 -7.43 22.41 5.08
CA GLY A 109 -7.43 21.50 3.94
C GLY A 109 -8.55 21.75 2.93
N GLY A 110 -9.47 22.68 3.20
CA GLY A 110 -10.60 22.98 2.32
C GLY A 110 -11.70 21.92 2.42
N TYR A 111 -12.29 21.53 1.28
CA TYR A 111 -13.31 20.48 1.30
C TYR A 111 -12.76 19.19 1.90
N HIS A 112 -13.48 18.64 2.87
CA HIS A 112 -13.17 17.34 3.43
C HIS A 112 -14.45 16.54 3.67
N LYS A 113 -14.38 15.22 3.50
CA LYS A 113 -15.50 14.33 3.80
C LYS A 113 -15.02 12.91 4.07
N GLU A 114 -15.65 12.29 5.06
CA GLU A 114 -15.52 10.86 5.33
C GLU A 114 -16.62 10.06 4.62
N PHE A 115 -16.24 8.91 4.06
CA PHE A 115 -17.11 7.97 3.36
C PHE A 115 -17.02 6.63 4.05
N LYS A 116 -18.05 6.27 4.83
CA LYS A 116 -18.09 5.04 5.61
C LYS A 116 -18.65 3.87 4.81
N GLY A 117 -18.04 2.70 4.90
CA GLY A 117 -18.52 1.48 4.23
C GLY A 117 -18.57 1.61 2.71
N ALA A 118 -17.64 2.34 2.10
CA ALA A 118 -17.56 2.44 0.65
C ALA A 118 -17.11 1.11 0.04
N ARG A 119 -17.78 0.66 -1.02
CA ARG A 119 -17.45 -0.60 -1.68
C ARG A 119 -16.16 -0.45 -2.47
N VAL A 120 -15.12 -1.17 -2.07
CA VAL A 120 -13.80 -1.08 -2.71
C VAL A 120 -13.87 -1.65 -4.12
N LEU A 121 -13.23 -0.94 -5.05
CA LEU A 121 -13.07 -1.31 -6.44
C LEU A 121 -11.56 -1.27 -6.77
N GLY A 122 -11.21 -1.75 -7.95
CA GLY A 122 -9.83 -1.67 -8.43
C GLY A 122 -9.70 -1.90 -9.92
N ASP A 123 -10.81 -1.91 -10.66
CA ASP A 123 -10.77 -2.14 -12.09
C ASP A 123 -10.39 -0.88 -12.85
N THR A 124 -9.59 -1.10 -13.88
CA THR A 124 -9.13 -0.06 -14.80
C THR A 124 -10.09 0.00 -15.97
N VAL A 125 -10.42 1.22 -16.39
CA VAL A 125 -11.38 1.47 -17.46
C VAL A 125 -10.81 2.48 -18.43
N ARG A 126 -11.22 2.39 -19.69
CA ARG A 126 -11.01 3.40 -20.70
C ARG A 126 -12.35 4.05 -21.01
N ILE A 127 -12.36 5.37 -21.06
CA ILE A 127 -13.54 6.14 -21.46
C ILE A 127 -13.58 6.13 -22.99
N GLU A 128 -14.59 5.53 -23.59
CA GLU A 128 -14.66 5.38 -25.06
C GLU A 128 -15.36 6.53 -25.76
N ARG A 129 -16.25 7.24 -25.05
CA ARG A 129 -17.10 8.28 -25.64
C ARG A 129 -16.89 9.62 -24.95
N GLU A 130 -16.73 10.67 -25.75
CA GLU A 130 -16.65 12.03 -25.22
C GLU A 130 -17.93 12.44 -24.50
N LYS A 131 -17.80 13.39 -23.57
CA LYS A 131 -18.92 14.00 -22.82
C LYS A 131 -19.82 13.01 -22.07
N THR A 132 -19.39 11.77 -21.88
CA THR A 132 -20.16 10.75 -21.12
C THR A 132 -19.83 10.75 -19.64
N VAL A 133 -18.59 11.08 -19.27
CA VAL A 133 -18.13 11.07 -17.89
C VAL A 133 -17.90 12.51 -17.43
N LEU A 134 -18.79 13.00 -16.56
CA LEU A 134 -18.61 14.27 -15.86
C LEU A 134 -17.87 14.00 -14.54
N LEU A 135 -16.60 14.41 -14.47
CA LEU A 135 -15.81 14.37 -13.26
C LEU A 135 -16.10 15.62 -12.44
N SER A 136 -16.19 15.44 -11.12
CA SER A 136 -16.44 16.52 -10.17
C SER A 136 -15.53 16.37 -8.96
N ARG A 137 -15.09 17.49 -8.38
CA ARG A 137 -14.15 17.46 -7.25
C ARG A 137 -14.80 17.08 -5.92
N ARG A 138 -16.07 17.44 -5.72
CA ARG A 138 -16.80 17.24 -4.45
C ARG A 138 -17.98 16.29 -4.63
N TYR A 139 -18.26 15.51 -3.59
CA TYR A 139 -19.36 14.55 -3.59
C TYR A 139 -20.72 15.26 -3.43
N PRO A 140 -21.81 14.79 -4.06
CA PRO A 140 -21.88 13.66 -5.00
C PRO A 140 -21.42 14.03 -6.40
N GLN A 141 -21.72 15.25 -6.84
CA GLN A 141 -21.21 15.84 -8.07
C GLN A 141 -21.24 17.37 -7.95
N SER A 142 -20.40 17.97 -7.12
CA SER A 142 -20.36 19.43 -6.90
C SER A 142 -18.93 20.00 -6.96
N GLY A 143 -18.80 21.32 -6.85
CA GLY A 143 -17.55 22.03 -7.11
C GLY A 143 -17.22 22.05 -8.60
N ASP A 144 -15.94 22.17 -8.93
CA ASP A 144 -15.47 22.19 -10.31
C ASP A 144 -15.84 20.88 -11.01
N ARG A 145 -16.36 21.03 -12.24
CA ARG A 145 -16.79 19.92 -13.07
C ARG A 145 -16.18 20.01 -14.44
N GLU A 146 -15.76 18.87 -14.96
CA GLU A 146 -15.20 18.77 -16.31
C GLU A 146 -15.61 17.45 -16.95
N TYR A 147 -15.86 17.48 -18.25
CA TYR A 147 -16.02 16.25 -19.00
C TYR A 147 -14.67 15.60 -19.22
N VAL A 148 -14.58 14.31 -18.95
CA VAL A 148 -13.36 13.54 -19.19
C VAL A 148 -13.29 13.20 -20.69
N PRO A 149 -12.16 13.48 -21.38
CA PRO A 149 -12.01 13.16 -22.79
C PRO A 149 -12.07 11.65 -23.07
N ALA A 150 -12.52 11.29 -24.27
CA ALA A 150 -12.41 9.91 -24.76
C ALA A 150 -10.94 9.47 -24.83
N GLY A 151 -10.69 8.16 -24.72
CA GLY A 151 -9.37 7.56 -24.64
C GLY A 151 -8.72 7.61 -23.25
N THR A 152 -9.22 8.46 -22.34
CA THR A 152 -8.68 8.59 -20.98
C THR A 152 -8.80 7.27 -20.21
N ILE A 153 -7.71 6.88 -19.55
CA ILE A 153 -7.68 5.71 -18.66
C ILE A 153 -7.96 6.17 -17.22
N ALA A 154 -8.81 5.43 -16.52
CA ALA A 154 -9.14 5.69 -15.13
C ALA A 154 -9.14 4.41 -14.29
N ILE A 155 -8.87 4.55 -13.00
CA ILE A 155 -9.01 3.48 -12.00
C ILE A 155 -10.25 3.79 -11.15
N LYS A 156 -11.17 2.84 -11.03
CA LYS A 156 -12.22 2.89 -10.01
C LYS A 156 -11.64 2.48 -8.67
N ILE A 157 -11.68 3.39 -7.71
CA ILE A 157 -11.12 3.14 -6.37
C ILE A 157 -12.19 2.59 -5.45
N PHE A 158 -13.37 3.21 -5.43
CA PHE A 158 -14.51 2.71 -4.69
C PHE A 158 -15.83 3.26 -5.24
N ALA A 159 -16.93 2.65 -4.83
CA ALA A 159 -18.28 3.13 -5.05
C ALA A 159 -18.92 3.58 -3.74
N TYR A 160 -19.65 4.69 -3.78
CA TYR A 160 -20.43 5.18 -2.65
C TYR A 160 -21.74 5.81 -3.14
N GLY A 161 -22.88 5.31 -2.65
CA GLY A 161 -24.20 5.70 -3.16
C GLY A 161 -24.33 5.46 -4.67
N THR A 162 -24.71 6.48 -5.43
CA THR A 162 -24.88 6.44 -6.90
C THR A 162 -23.64 6.91 -7.67
N SER A 163 -22.49 7.03 -7.01
CA SER A 163 -21.26 7.56 -7.62
C SER A 163 -20.08 6.59 -7.52
N TYR A 164 -19.13 6.75 -8.43
CA TYR A 164 -17.80 6.18 -8.35
C TYR A 164 -16.80 7.25 -7.97
N TYR A 165 -15.82 6.89 -7.14
CA TYR A 165 -14.62 7.68 -6.95
C TYR A 165 -13.50 7.10 -7.80
N ILE A 166 -12.94 7.93 -8.67
CA ILE A 166 -11.97 7.50 -9.68
C ILE A 166 -10.69 8.32 -9.63
N ARG A 167 -9.63 7.71 -10.15
CA ARG A 167 -8.36 8.36 -10.47
C ARG A 167 -8.16 8.34 -11.97
N LEU A 168 -7.99 9.50 -12.59
CA LEU A 168 -7.54 9.59 -13.98
C LEU A 168 -6.03 9.35 -14.06
N LEU A 169 -5.62 8.54 -15.03
CA LEU A 169 -4.23 8.25 -15.36
C LEU A 169 -3.82 9.09 -16.58
N GLY A 170 -2.63 9.68 -16.53
CA GLY A 170 -2.13 10.58 -17.56
C GLY A 170 -0.94 11.40 -17.06
N ARG A 171 -0.57 12.45 -17.79
CA ARG A 171 0.52 13.38 -17.40
C ARG A 171 0.27 13.99 -16.03
N GLU A 172 -0.98 14.35 -15.73
CA GLU A 172 -1.40 14.84 -14.42
C GLU A 172 -2.46 13.90 -13.85
N SER A 173 -2.08 13.14 -12.83
CA SER A 173 -3.01 12.24 -12.18
C SER A 173 -3.91 13.00 -11.23
N ARG A 174 -5.22 12.84 -11.38
CA ARG A 174 -6.22 13.58 -10.61
C ARG A 174 -7.36 12.68 -10.15
N TYR A 175 -7.94 13.01 -9.01
CA TYR A 175 -9.06 12.30 -8.41
C TYR A 175 -10.37 13.07 -8.55
N GLY A 176 -11.48 12.35 -8.59
CA GLY A 176 -12.81 12.95 -8.54
C GLY A 176 -13.94 11.93 -8.60
N TRP A 177 -15.15 12.47 -8.53
CA TRP A 177 -16.41 11.77 -8.53
C TRP A 177 -17.08 11.79 -9.89
N CYS A 178 -17.69 10.67 -10.27
CA CYS A 178 -18.58 10.59 -11.42
C CYS A 178 -19.80 9.73 -11.10
N SER A 179 -20.91 9.98 -11.79
CA SER A 179 -22.14 9.21 -11.61
C SER A 179 -21.98 7.79 -12.14
N LYS A 180 -22.53 6.80 -11.43
CA LYS A 180 -22.61 5.42 -11.91
C LYS A 180 -23.38 5.31 -13.23
N ALA A 181 -24.35 6.18 -13.47
CA ALA A 181 -25.09 6.23 -14.75
C ALA A 181 -24.17 6.54 -15.94
N SER A 182 -23.01 7.15 -15.70
CA SER A 182 -22.01 7.46 -16.73
C SER A 182 -21.28 6.20 -17.23
N SER A 183 -21.47 5.03 -16.59
CA SER A 183 -20.73 3.79 -16.91
C SER A 183 -20.97 3.24 -18.30
N HIS A 184 -22.02 3.68 -18.99
CA HIS A 184 -22.32 3.29 -20.38
C HIS A 184 -21.24 3.74 -21.38
N GLY A 185 -20.43 4.75 -21.04
CA GLY A 185 -19.29 5.20 -21.86
C GLY A 185 -17.96 4.52 -21.52
N TRP A 186 -17.97 3.49 -20.68
CA TRP A 186 -16.76 2.91 -20.09
C TRP A 186 -16.53 1.54 -20.71
N LYS A 187 -15.35 1.36 -21.30
CA LYS A 187 -14.82 0.03 -21.56
C LYS A 187 -14.03 -0.37 -20.34
N ARG A 188 -14.44 -1.45 -19.67
CA ARG A 188 -13.50 -2.11 -18.77
C ARG A 188 -12.30 -2.48 -19.60
N LEU A 189 -11.13 -1.97 -19.23
CA LEU A 189 -9.92 -2.63 -19.66
C LEU A 189 -9.94 -3.89 -18.83
N GLU A 190 -10.53 -4.95 -19.39
CA GLU A 190 -10.18 -6.29 -18.97
C GLU A 190 -8.65 -6.26 -18.88
N ASN A 191 -8.08 -6.75 -17.77
CA ASN A 191 -6.69 -7.17 -17.82
C ASN A 191 -6.65 -8.02 -19.07
N ASN A 192 -6.06 -7.54 -20.17
CA ASN A 192 -6.26 -8.19 -21.45
C ASN A 192 -5.78 -9.61 -21.24
N ARG A 193 -6.74 -10.53 -21.17
CA ARG A 193 -6.58 -11.96 -21.38
C ARG A 193 -6.35 -12.20 -22.87
N GLU A 194 -5.66 -11.26 -23.53
CA GLU A 194 -4.96 -11.58 -24.74
C GLU A 194 -3.80 -12.45 -24.30
N GLU A 195 -3.68 -13.60 -24.94
CA GLU A 195 -2.65 -14.62 -24.80
C GLU A 195 -1.26 -14.08 -25.18
N HIS A 196 -0.86 -12.94 -24.64
CA HIS A 196 0.52 -12.50 -24.65
C HIS A 196 1.23 -13.23 -23.53
N SER A 197 1.75 -14.39 -23.94
CA SER A 197 2.70 -15.29 -23.29
C SER A 197 2.74 -15.27 -21.76
N ILE A 198 2.67 -16.47 -21.21
CA ILE A 198 2.89 -16.85 -19.81
C ILE A 198 4.21 -16.28 -19.23
N ALA A 199 5.07 -15.63 -20.02
CA ALA A 199 6.36 -15.08 -19.66
C ALA A 199 6.35 -13.59 -19.30
N LEU A 200 7.02 -13.25 -18.19
CA LEU A 200 7.27 -11.87 -17.78
C LEU A 200 8.20 -11.20 -18.82
N SER A 201 7.68 -10.23 -19.58
CA SER A 201 8.45 -9.53 -20.62
C SER A 201 9.80 -9.03 -20.08
N ALA A 202 10.88 -9.14 -20.85
CA ALA A 202 12.22 -8.77 -20.40
C ALA A 202 12.28 -7.33 -19.84
N GLU A 203 11.66 -6.37 -20.53
CA GLU A 203 11.62 -4.97 -20.07
C GLU A 203 10.93 -4.81 -18.70
N LEU A 204 9.81 -5.50 -18.48
CA LEU A 204 9.13 -5.49 -17.17
C LEU A 204 9.96 -6.15 -16.08
N ALA A 205 10.63 -7.27 -16.41
CA ALA A 205 11.53 -7.95 -15.49
C ALA A 205 12.64 -7.01 -15.07
N ASP A 206 13.27 -6.33 -16.02
CA ASP A 206 14.37 -5.39 -15.78
C ASP A 206 13.93 -4.20 -14.93
N ARG A 207 12.72 -3.67 -15.16
CA ARG A 207 12.15 -2.60 -14.33
C ARG A 207 11.91 -3.04 -12.90
N ILE A 208 11.39 -4.25 -12.69
CA ILE A 208 11.16 -4.81 -11.36
C ILE A 208 12.49 -5.08 -10.66
N VAL A 209 13.43 -5.73 -11.34
CA VAL A 209 14.80 -5.96 -10.83
C VAL A 209 15.48 -4.63 -10.50
N GLY A 210 15.28 -3.59 -11.31
CA GLY A 210 15.77 -2.24 -11.06
C GLY A 210 15.24 -1.64 -9.76
N ARG A 211 13.95 -1.81 -9.45
CA ARG A 211 13.39 -1.37 -8.15
C ARG A 211 13.99 -2.13 -6.98
N VAL A 212 14.16 -3.44 -7.11
CA VAL A 212 14.77 -4.27 -6.07
C VAL A 212 16.25 -3.90 -5.86
N ARG A 213 16.97 -3.58 -6.93
CA ARG A 213 18.35 -3.09 -6.87
C ARG A 213 18.46 -1.76 -6.11
N ALA A 214 17.58 -0.81 -6.42
CA ALA A 214 17.54 0.47 -5.69
C ALA A 214 17.24 0.29 -4.19
N ALA A 215 16.40 -0.69 -3.84
CA ALA A 215 16.17 -1.05 -2.44
C ALA A 215 17.43 -1.64 -1.78
N ASN A 216 18.15 -2.53 -2.47
CA ASN A 216 19.43 -3.08 -1.97
C ASN A 216 20.51 -1.99 -1.77
N GLU A 217 20.60 -1.02 -2.69
CA GLU A 217 21.51 0.12 -2.57
C GLU A 217 21.16 0.97 -1.34
N SER A 218 19.87 1.20 -1.10
CA SER A 218 19.39 1.91 0.09
C SER A 218 19.76 1.16 1.39
N TYR A 219 19.62 -0.17 1.42
CA TYR A 219 20.05 -0.98 2.56
C TYR A 219 21.55 -0.93 2.78
N ALA A 220 22.34 -1.00 1.70
CA ALA A 220 23.78 -0.91 1.79
C ALA A 220 24.23 0.43 2.37
N ALA A 221 23.64 1.55 1.93
CA ALA A 221 23.94 2.87 2.44
C ALA A 221 23.59 3.01 3.94
N PHE A 222 22.41 2.53 4.35
CA PHE A 222 21.98 2.56 5.74
C PHE A 222 22.92 1.76 6.67
N PHE A 223 23.26 0.53 6.27
CA PHE A 223 24.15 -0.33 7.06
C PHE A 223 25.59 0.17 7.07
N ALA A 224 26.08 0.77 5.98
CA ALA A 224 27.39 1.40 5.96
C ALA A 224 27.48 2.52 7.00
N HIS A 225 26.48 3.40 7.02
CA HIS A 225 26.41 4.47 8.02
C HIS A 225 26.25 3.93 9.45
N PHE A 226 25.41 2.91 9.65
CA PHE A 226 25.25 2.28 10.96
C PHE A 226 26.56 1.67 11.47
N ASN A 227 27.28 0.95 10.61
CA ASN A 227 28.57 0.32 10.94
C ASN A 227 29.64 1.37 11.25
N GLU A 228 29.67 2.47 10.49
CA GLU A 228 30.56 3.61 10.74
C GLU A 228 30.30 4.24 12.13
N VAL A 229 29.04 4.50 12.47
CA VAL A 229 28.68 5.15 13.74
C VAL A 229 28.85 4.23 14.95
N THR A 230 28.56 2.94 14.81
CA THR A 230 28.53 2.00 15.95
C THR A 230 29.80 1.17 16.10
N GLY A 231 30.70 1.20 15.11
CA GLY A 231 31.85 0.29 15.04
C GLY A 231 31.47 -1.19 14.84
N ALA A 232 30.19 -1.50 14.64
CA ALA A 232 29.73 -2.84 14.34
C ALA A 232 30.09 -3.20 12.88
N ASN A 233 30.30 -4.50 12.60
CA ASN A 233 30.48 -4.99 11.24
C ASN A 233 29.30 -5.89 10.86
N ARG A 234 28.15 -5.28 10.55
CA ARG A 234 26.94 -6.00 10.13
C ARG A 234 26.79 -5.97 8.62
N GLU A 235 26.49 -7.13 8.04
CA GLU A 235 26.18 -7.21 6.62
C GLU A 235 24.76 -6.69 6.33
N PRO A 236 24.57 -5.88 5.28
CA PRO A 236 23.25 -5.44 4.86
C PRO A 236 22.42 -6.60 4.31
N PRO A 237 21.11 -6.61 4.57
CA PRO A 237 20.18 -7.50 3.89
C PRO A 237 20.15 -7.18 2.39
N ARG A 238 20.09 -8.21 1.56
CA ARG A 238 20.05 -8.07 0.09
C ARG A 238 19.05 -9.03 -0.51
N TRP A 239 18.17 -8.51 -1.35
CA TRP A 239 17.33 -9.32 -2.22
C TRP A 239 18.17 -9.82 -3.39
N LYS A 240 18.35 -11.14 -3.48
CA LYS A 240 18.82 -11.79 -4.72
C LYS A 240 17.63 -12.17 -5.56
N HIS A 241 17.77 -12.08 -6.88
CA HIS A 241 16.72 -12.46 -7.80
C HIS A 241 17.12 -13.70 -8.59
N GLU A 242 16.14 -14.54 -8.85
CA GLU A 242 16.22 -15.66 -9.78
C GLU A 242 15.07 -15.49 -10.77
N ARG A 243 15.39 -15.55 -12.07
CA ARG A 243 14.38 -15.51 -13.13
C ARG A 243 14.16 -16.93 -13.65
N LYS A 244 12.93 -17.40 -13.51
CA LYS A 244 12.41 -18.60 -14.19
C LYS A 244 11.46 -18.12 -15.29
N GLU A 245 11.24 -18.93 -16.32
CA GLU A 245 10.60 -18.54 -17.59
C GLU A 245 9.39 -17.60 -17.46
N SER A 246 8.54 -17.84 -16.46
CA SER A 246 7.34 -17.05 -16.15
C SER A 246 7.35 -16.38 -14.77
N GLU A 247 8.38 -16.63 -13.96
CA GLU A 247 8.41 -16.23 -12.55
C GLU A 247 9.65 -15.42 -12.22
N LEU A 248 9.45 -14.36 -11.45
CA LEU A 248 10.54 -13.59 -10.86
C LEU A 248 10.51 -13.80 -9.35
N ARG A 249 11.51 -14.52 -8.86
CA ARG A 249 11.66 -14.84 -7.45
C ARG A 249 12.74 -13.95 -6.85
N PHE A 250 12.47 -13.39 -5.68
CA PHE A 250 13.45 -12.67 -4.88
C PHE A 250 13.56 -13.29 -3.51
N ASP A 251 14.76 -13.68 -3.11
CA ASP A 251 15.05 -14.18 -1.77
C ASP A 251 15.95 -13.19 -1.04
N ILE A 252 15.59 -12.88 0.21
CA ILE A 252 16.43 -12.02 1.06
C ILE A 252 17.56 -12.85 1.67
N ILE A 253 18.79 -12.35 1.53
CA ILE A 253 20.01 -12.97 2.05
C ILE A 253 20.72 -11.96 2.95
N GLY A 254 21.30 -12.44 4.04
CA GLY A 254 21.95 -11.60 5.06
C GLY A 254 20.98 -11.28 6.20
N GLY A 255 21.34 -11.73 7.41
CA GLY A 255 20.64 -11.45 8.67
C GLY A 255 19.19 -11.97 8.72
N ILE A 256 19.01 -13.26 9.04
CA ILE A 256 17.69 -13.93 9.16
C ILE A 256 16.78 -13.26 10.21
N GLU A 257 17.32 -12.54 11.19
CA GLU A 257 16.54 -11.71 12.13
C GLU A 257 15.94 -10.41 11.52
N SER A 258 16.30 -10.08 10.28
CA SER A 258 15.92 -8.83 9.61
C SER A 258 14.58 -8.91 8.87
N GLY A 259 14.04 -10.10 8.59
CA GLY A 259 12.80 -10.27 7.82
C GLY A 259 11.59 -9.57 8.45
N ARG A 260 11.49 -9.58 9.78
CA ARG A 260 10.46 -8.82 10.53
C ARG A 260 10.82 -7.33 10.68
N ARG A 261 12.10 -6.99 10.84
CA ARG A 261 12.55 -5.60 11.00
C ARG A 261 12.48 -4.79 9.70
N LEU A 262 12.48 -5.45 8.55
CA LEU A 262 12.37 -4.84 7.22
C LEU A 262 10.95 -4.95 6.64
N GLU A 263 9.96 -5.32 7.46
CA GLU A 263 8.60 -5.54 6.98
C GLU A 263 8.02 -4.31 6.31
N HIS A 264 8.24 -3.13 6.88
CA HIS A 264 7.78 -1.87 6.31
C HIS A 264 8.45 -1.58 4.96
N SER A 265 9.77 -1.65 4.89
CA SER A 265 10.53 -1.45 3.64
C SER A 265 10.15 -2.47 2.56
N THR A 266 9.92 -3.71 2.96
CA THR A 266 9.45 -4.78 2.06
C THR A 266 8.06 -4.47 1.53
N ASN A 267 7.16 -3.94 2.36
CA ASN A 267 5.82 -3.52 1.94
C ASN A 267 5.85 -2.33 0.97
N VAL A 268 6.74 -1.36 1.17
CA VAL A 268 6.97 -0.25 0.22
C VAL A 268 7.45 -0.80 -1.12
N LEU A 269 8.46 -1.68 -1.12
CA LEU A 269 8.95 -2.35 -2.33
C LEU A 269 7.84 -3.14 -3.04
N ILE A 270 7.01 -3.87 -2.29
CA ILE A 270 5.85 -4.58 -2.84
C ILE A 270 4.84 -3.61 -3.44
N GLY A 271 4.58 -2.48 -2.78
CA GLY A 271 3.71 -1.41 -3.30
C GLY A 271 4.20 -0.86 -4.63
N ASP A 272 5.49 -0.58 -4.73
CA ASP A 272 6.13 -0.12 -5.97
C ASP A 272 6.05 -1.15 -7.09
N ILE A 273 6.37 -2.41 -6.78
CA ILE A 273 6.27 -3.52 -7.74
C ILE A 273 4.81 -3.70 -8.16
N ARG A 274 3.86 -3.64 -7.23
CA ARG A 274 2.42 -3.72 -7.52
C ARG A 274 1.99 -2.59 -8.44
N ASN A 275 2.51 -1.38 -8.25
CA ASN A 275 2.27 -0.23 -9.14
C ASN A 275 2.81 -0.49 -10.56
N LEU A 276 3.98 -1.14 -10.72
CA LEU A 276 4.52 -1.54 -12.02
C LEU A 276 3.71 -2.65 -12.70
N LEU A 277 3.03 -3.47 -11.90
CA LEU A 277 2.18 -4.56 -12.34
C LEU A 277 0.70 -4.16 -12.51
N LEU A 278 0.35 -2.89 -12.27
CA LEU A 278 -1.04 -2.42 -12.44
C LEU A 278 -1.51 -2.65 -13.88
N GLY A 279 -2.66 -3.30 -14.02
CA GLY A 279 -3.24 -3.68 -15.32
C GLY A 279 -2.58 -4.90 -15.98
N LYS A 280 -1.71 -5.63 -15.28
CA LYS A 280 -1.02 -6.83 -15.78
C LYS A 280 -1.45 -8.09 -15.00
N SER A 281 -1.44 -9.25 -15.65
CA SER A 281 -1.89 -10.54 -15.09
C SER A 281 -0.86 -11.23 -14.21
N PHE A 282 -0.20 -10.48 -13.33
CA PHE A 282 0.79 -11.01 -12.39
C PHE A 282 0.30 -10.84 -10.95
N THR A 283 0.58 -11.84 -10.14
CA THR A 283 0.34 -11.81 -8.69
C THR A 283 1.67 -11.72 -7.96
N ILE A 284 1.64 -11.03 -6.82
CA ILE A 284 2.77 -10.95 -5.91
C ILE A 284 2.42 -11.81 -4.69
N GLU A 285 3.13 -12.93 -4.52
CA GLU A 285 3.07 -13.75 -3.32
C GLU A 285 4.24 -13.38 -2.42
N ARG A 286 3.95 -13.01 -1.16
CA ARG A 286 4.97 -12.75 -0.14
C ARG A 286 4.99 -13.91 0.84
N ARG A 287 6.18 -14.47 1.05
CA ARG A 287 6.56 -15.35 2.16
C ARG A 287 7.55 -14.60 3.05
N GLU A 288 7.86 -15.14 4.24
CA GLU A 288 8.69 -14.44 5.24
C GLU A 288 10.01 -13.89 4.67
N THR A 289 10.69 -14.66 3.82
CA THR A 289 11.99 -14.31 3.23
C THR A 289 11.99 -14.30 1.70
N THR A 290 10.84 -14.55 1.07
CA THR A 290 10.73 -14.71 -0.38
C THR A 290 9.60 -13.86 -0.94
N LEU A 291 9.88 -13.15 -2.02
CA LEU A 291 8.90 -12.48 -2.87
C LEU A 291 8.81 -13.22 -4.20
N ILE A 292 7.62 -13.67 -4.58
CA ILE A 292 7.40 -14.38 -5.84
C ILE A 292 6.44 -13.55 -6.68
N ILE A 293 6.88 -13.18 -7.88
CA ILE A 293 6.03 -12.60 -8.90
C ILE A 293 5.77 -13.67 -9.94
N LYS A 294 4.52 -14.09 -10.06
CA LYS A 294 4.11 -15.18 -10.95
C LYS A 294 2.83 -14.80 -11.68
N PRO A 295 2.48 -15.47 -12.79
CA PRO A 295 1.19 -15.29 -13.43
C PRO A 295 0.07 -15.52 -12.40
N GLY A 296 -1.00 -14.72 -12.47
CA GLY A 296 -2.14 -14.92 -11.58
C GLY A 296 -2.83 -16.25 -11.85
N ASN A 297 -2.98 -17.09 -10.82
CA ASN A 297 -3.80 -18.29 -10.92
C ASN A 297 -5.26 -17.90 -11.21
N GLN A 298 -5.84 -18.61 -12.18
CA GLN A 298 -7.21 -18.46 -12.67
C GLN A 298 -8.27 -18.67 -11.60
#